data_AF-A0A059DBC9-F1
#
_entry.id   AF-A0A059DBC9-F1
#
_cell.length_a   1.000
_cell.length_b   1.000
_cell.length_c   1.000
_cell.angle_alpha   90.00
_cell.angle_beta   90.00
_cell.angle_gamma   90.00
#
_symmetry.space_group_name_H-M   'P 1'
#
loop_
_entity.id
_entity.type
_entity.pdbx_description
1 polymer ?
#
loop_
_entity_poly.entity_id
_entity_poly.type
_entity_poly.pdbx_seq_one_letter_code
_entity_poly.pdbx_strand_id
1 'polypeptide(L)'
;MLNVTTAEAADTLSYIKALVKRKVDPAEAKPLEYCAGLYSPMARLTLPLAAKALIQGRYRFADYRLAEAAMQPPTCEGRFGGAVESPLTDRNVLAHDLCAVSMDIVNQLMKG
;
A
#
# COMPACT_ATOMS: atom_id res chain seq x y z
N MET A 1 -3.81 -10.94 -9.42
CA MET A 1 -3.45 -9.54 -9.11
C MET A 1 -3.37 -9.29 -7.61
N LEU A 2 -4.46 -9.43 -6.84
CA LEU A 2 -4.47 -9.17 -5.38
C LEU A 2 -3.34 -9.83 -4.55
N ASN A 3 -2.95 -11.06 -4.88
CA ASN A 3 -1.81 -11.71 -4.20
C ASN A 3 -0.49 -10.98 -4.47
N VAL A 4 -0.29 -10.50 -5.70
CA VAL A 4 0.88 -9.68 -6.08
C VAL A 4 0.84 -8.35 -5.33
N THR A 5 -0.31 -7.67 -5.31
CA THR A 5 -0.48 -6.41 -4.57
C THR A 5 -0.20 -6.59 -3.07
N THR A 6 -0.64 -7.71 -2.49
CA THR A 6 -0.40 -8.03 -1.07
C THR A 6 1.06 -8.30 -0.79
N ALA A 7 1.73 -9.07 -1.66
CA ALA A 7 3.16 -9.34 -1.56
C ALA A 7 4.00 -8.06 -1.69
N GLU A 8 3.67 -7.19 -2.64
CA GLU A 8 4.33 -5.90 -2.83
C GLU A 8 4.20 -5.00 -1.59
N ALA A 9 2.99 -4.87 -1.04
CA ALA A 9 2.78 -4.08 0.17
C ALA A 9 3.57 -4.65 1.37
N ALA A 10 3.69 -5.98 1.48
CA ALA A 10 4.45 -6.63 2.54
C ALA A 10 5.97 -6.48 2.35
N ASP A 11 6.46 -6.54 1.11
CA ASP A 11 7.87 -6.29 0.78
C ASP A 11 8.24 -4.84 1.07
N THR A 12 7.43 -3.89 0.59
CA THR A 12 7.63 -2.46 0.85
C THR A 12 7.55 -2.13 2.34
N LEU A 13 6.65 -2.73 3.11
CA LEU A 13 6.64 -2.61 4.58
C LEU A 13 7.96 -3.10 5.20
N SER A 14 8.50 -4.21 4.70
CA SER A 14 9.74 -4.79 5.20
C SER A 14 10.94 -3.90 4.87
N TYR A 15 10.96 -3.33 3.67
CA TYR A 15 11.93 -2.34 3.24
C TYR A 15 11.91 -1.08 4.11
N ILE A 16 10.73 -0.50 4.36
CA ILE A 16 10.57 0.67 5.24
C ILE A 16 11.12 0.37 6.63
N LYS A 17 10.77 -0.78 7.22
CA LYS A 17 11.28 -1.18 8.54
C LYS A 17 12.80 -1.33 8.56
N ALA A 18 13.41 -1.81 7.48
CA ALA A 18 14.85 -1.89 7.37
C ALA A 18 15.49 -0.50 7.29
N LEU A 19 14.86 0.46 6.59
CA LEU A 19 15.32 1.85 6.55
C LEU A 19 15.22 2.51 7.93
N VAL A 20 14.09 2.39 8.63
CA VAL A 20 13.90 2.94 9.99
C VAL A 20 15.03 2.49 10.92
N LYS A 21 15.37 1.20 10.91
CA LYS A 21 16.46 0.65 11.74
C LYS A 21 17.84 1.22 11.44
N ARG A 22 18.07 1.73 10.23
CA ARG A 22 19.35 2.29 9.78
C ARG A 22 19.46 3.80 10.05
N LYS A 23 18.36 4.48 10.32
CA LYS A 23 18.36 5.93 10.56
C LYS A 23 18.74 6.22 12.00
N VAL A 24 19.77 7.04 12.16
CA VAL A 24 20.24 7.54 13.47
C VAL A 24 19.55 8.85 13.82
N ASP A 25 19.23 9.68 12.82
CA ASP A 25 18.50 10.94 13.00
C ASP A 25 16.98 10.67 13.10
N PRO A 26 16.33 11.02 14.23
CA PRO A 26 14.88 10.92 14.39
C PRO A 26 14.08 11.72 13.36
N ALA A 27 14.61 12.84 12.85
CA ALA A 27 13.93 13.65 11.84
C ALA A 27 13.83 12.90 10.50
N GLU A 28 14.85 12.11 10.15
CA GLU A 28 14.85 11.26 8.97
C GLU A 28 14.05 9.96 9.18
N ALA A 29 13.96 9.46 10.42
CA ALA A 29 13.19 8.27 10.75
C ALA A 29 11.68 8.51 10.74
N LYS A 30 11.22 9.69 11.16
CA LYS A 30 9.80 10.00 11.35
C LYS A 30 8.92 9.81 10.10
N PRO A 31 9.31 10.27 8.88
CA PRO A 31 8.55 9.97 7.66
C PRO A 31 8.45 8.47 7.38
N LEU A 32 9.54 7.73 7.59
CA LEU A 32 9.58 6.28 7.38
C LEU A 32 8.70 5.53 8.38
N GLU A 33 8.72 5.92 9.66
CA GLU A 33 7.85 5.35 10.69
C GLU A 33 6.37 5.57 10.38
N TYR A 34 6.03 6.78 9.92
CA TYR A 34 4.68 7.08 9.47
C TYR A 34 4.25 6.17 8.31
N CYS A 35 5.11 6.02 7.29
CA CYS A 35 4.87 5.10 6.18
C CYS A 35 4.72 3.65 6.64
N ALA A 36 5.53 3.18 7.59
CA ALA A 36 5.38 1.84 8.17
C ALA A 36 4.01 1.67 8.85
N GLY A 37 3.52 2.73 9.50
CA GLY A 37 2.18 2.79 10.09
C GLY A 37 1.05 2.66 9.07
N LEU A 38 1.21 3.20 7.85
CA LEU A 38 0.24 3.07 6.76
C LEU A 38 0.32 1.70 6.06
N TYR A 39 1.53 1.23 5.75
CA TYR A 39 1.74 -0.05 5.05
C TYR A 39 1.44 -1.27 5.93
N SER A 40 1.56 -1.16 7.25
CA SER A 40 1.27 -2.26 8.18
C SER A 40 -0.18 -2.77 8.09
N PRO A 41 -1.22 -1.94 8.30
CA PRO A 41 -2.60 -2.36 8.10
C PRO A 41 -2.91 -2.66 6.63
N MET A 42 -2.32 -1.93 5.68
CA MET A 42 -2.48 -2.21 4.24
C MET A 42 -2.13 -3.66 3.90
N ALA A 43 -0.94 -4.12 4.28
CA ALA A 43 -0.42 -5.44 3.95
C ALA A 43 -1.05 -6.55 4.80
N ARG A 44 -1.32 -6.30 6.08
CA ARG A 44 -1.74 -7.35 7.03
C ARG A 44 -3.25 -7.51 7.17
N LEU A 45 -4.02 -6.49 6.78
CA LEU A 45 -5.46 -6.46 7.02
C LEU A 45 -6.24 -6.04 5.78
N THR A 46 -5.96 -4.87 5.21
CA THR A 46 -6.78 -4.27 4.14
C THR A 46 -6.78 -5.14 2.88
N LEU A 47 -5.60 -5.46 2.33
CA LEU A 47 -5.48 -6.28 1.13
C LEU A 47 -5.93 -7.74 1.35
N PRO A 48 -5.60 -8.42 2.47
CA PRO A 48 -6.18 -9.72 2.79
C PRO A 48 -7.71 -9.72 2.88
N LEU A 49 -8.32 -8.67 3.43
CA LEU A 49 -9.78 -8.55 3.47
C LEU A 49 -10.37 -8.32 2.07
N ALA A 50 -9.71 -7.55 1.20
CA ALA A 50 -10.10 -7.39 -0.19
C ALA A 50 -10.07 -8.75 -0.93
N ALA A 51 -9.00 -9.53 -0.76
CA ALA A 51 -8.87 -10.86 -1.35
C ALA A 51 -9.97 -11.81 -0.86
N LYS A 52 -10.25 -11.84 0.45
CA LYS A 52 -11.35 -12.64 1.01
C LYS A 52 -12.70 -12.20 0.45
N ALA A 53 -12.94 -10.90 0.34
CA ALA A 53 -14.17 -10.36 -0.22
C ALA A 53 -14.36 -10.77 -1.68
N LEU A 54 -13.31 -10.69 -2.49
CA LEU A 54 -13.31 -11.11 -3.90
C LEU A 54 -13.70 -12.58 -4.05
N ILE A 55 -13.06 -13.47 -3.28
CA ILE A 55 -13.34 -14.93 -3.31
C ILE A 55 -14.80 -15.22 -2.93
N GLN A 56 -15.39 -14.42 -2.05
CA GLN A 56 -16.77 -14.56 -1.59
C GLN A 56 -17.79 -13.88 -2.51
N GLY A 57 -17.38 -13.34 -3.66
CA GLY A 57 -18.26 -12.59 -4.56
C GLY A 57 -18.71 -11.23 -4.03
N ARG A 58 -18.11 -10.73 -2.94
CA ARG A 58 -18.45 -9.43 -2.33
C ARG A 58 -17.68 -8.30 -3.00
N TYR A 59 -17.89 -8.12 -4.30
CA TYR A 59 -17.08 -7.25 -5.15
C TYR A 59 -17.06 -5.78 -4.71
N ARG A 60 -18.21 -5.19 -4.35
CA ARG A 60 -18.25 -3.80 -3.83
C ARG A 60 -17.41 -3.62 -2.56
N PHE A 61 -17.37 -4.64 -1.69
CA PHE A 61 -16.54 -4.61 -0.50
C PHE A 61 -15.06 -4.80 -0.83
N ALA A 62 -14.73 -5.64 -1.81
CA ALA A 62 -13.36 -5.77 -2.31
C ALA A 62 -12.83 -4.46 -2.91
N ASP A 63 -13.63 -3.79 -3.73
CA ASP A 63 -13.31 -2.48 -4.35
C ASP A 63 -13.09 -1.40 -3.29
N TYR A 64 -13.98 -1.32 -2.28
CA TYR A 64 -13.82 -0.39 -1.15
C TYR A 64 -12.49 -0.59 -0.42
N ARG A 65 -12.12 -1.84 -0.08
CA ARG A 65 -10.85 -2.14 0.60
C ARG A 65 -9.65 -1.83 -0.30
N LEU A 66 -9.77 -2.04 -1.61
CA LEU A 66 -8.71 -1.69 -2.57
C LEU A 66 -8.52 -0.17 -2.68
N ALA A 67 -9.61 0.60 -2.70
CA ALA A 67 -9.54 2.06 -2.67
C ALA A 67 -8.86 2.57 -1.39
N GLU A 68 -9.20 2.00 -0.22
CA GLU A 68 -8.51 2.30 1.04
C GLU A 68 -7.01 1.98 0.97
N ALA A 69 -6.63 0.87 0.33
CA ALA A 69 -5.24 0.49 0.14
C ALA A 69 -4.50 1.42 -0.83
N ALA A 70 -5.15 1.82 -1.93
CA ALA A 70 -4.58 2.72 -2.94
C ALA A 70 -4.26 4.11 -2.38
N MET A 71 -4.94 4.56 -1.33
CA MET A 71 -4.66 5.84 -0.67
C MET A 71 -3.38 5.84 0.18
N GLN A 72 -2.89 4.67 0.62
CA GLN A 72 -1.78 4.60 1.56
C GLN A 72 -0.43 5.04 0.93
N PRO A 73 -0.04 4.56 -0.27
CA PRO A 73 1.22 4.96 -0.90
C PRO A 73 1.37 6.46 -1.17
N PRO A 74 0.41 7.19 -1.78
CA PRO A 74 0.55 8.62 -1.98
C PRO A 74 0.54 9.40 -0.65
N THR A 75 -0.19 8.93 0.36
CA THR A 75 -0.16 9.53 1.71
C THR A 75 1.20 9.34 2.39
N CYS A 76 1.86 8.20 2.17
CA CYS A 76 3.23 7.96 2.59
C CYS A 76 4.21 8.89 1.86
N GLU A 77 4.12 8.97 0.54
CA GLU A 77 5.01 9.80 -0.29
C GLU A 77 4.96 11.27 0.12
N GLY A 78 3.76 11.80 0.41
CA GLY A 78 3.57 13.18 0.87
C GLY A 78 4.24 13.52 2.21
N ARG A 79 4.84 12.55 2.93
CA ARG A 79 5.65 12.82 4.14
C ARG A 79 7.09 13.17 3.85
N PHE A 80 7.61 12.79 2.69
CA PHE A 80 8.94 13.20 2.25
C PHE A 80 8.76 14.55 1.54
N GLY A 81 8.88 15.64 2.31
CA GLY A 81 8.79 16.98 1.75
C GLY A 81 9.83 17.18 0.64
N GLY A 82 9.58 18.07 -0.33
CA GLY A 82 10.37 18.21 -1.56
C GLY A 82 11.86 18.59 -1.41
N ALA A 83 12.36 18.77 -0.20
CA ALA A 83 13.79 19.00 0.08
C ALA A 83 14.59 17.68 0.23
N VAL A 84 13.92 16.55 0.46
CA VAL A 84 14.54 15.22 0.62
C VAL A 84 13.89 14.26 -0.35
N GLU A 85 14.69 13.70 -1.25
CA GLU A 85 14.21 12.65 -2.17
C GLU A 85 13.71 11.44 -1.37
N SER A 86 12.49 11.01 -1.66
CA SER A 86 11.87 9.88 -0.97
C SER A 86 12.57 8.58 -1.38
N PRO A 87 13.08 7.77 -0.43
CA PRO A 87 13.62 6.45 -0.74
C PRO A 87 12.52 5.44 -1.11
N LEU A 88 11.25 5.88 -1.17
CA LEU A 88 10.08 5.04 -1.36
C LEU A 88 9.31 5.37 -2.65
N THR A 89 9.71 6.37 -3.44
CA THR A 89 8.93 6.84 -4.60
C THR A 89 8.52 5.70 -5.53
N ASP A 90 9.47 4.93 -6.05
CA ASP A 90 9.19 3.83 -6.99
C ASP A 90 8.28 2.76 -6.37
N ARG A 91 8.50 2.44 -5.09
CA ARG A 91 7.70 1.46 -4.34
C ARG A 91 6.29 1.95 -4.10
N ASN A 92 6.14 3.25 -3.79
CA ASN A 92 4.85 3.87 -3.58
C ASN A 92 4.03 3.92 -4.87
N VAL A 93 4.68 4.27 -6.00
CA VAL A 93 4.06 4.25 -7.33
C VAL A 93 3.61 2.83 -7.67
N LEU A 94 4.49 1.84 -7.54
CA LEU A 94 4.16 0.45 -7.85
C LEU A 94 3.01 -0.09 -7.00
N ALA A 95 3.02 0.15 -5.69
CA ALA A 95 1.96 -0.29 -4.79
C ALA A 95 0.61 0.37 -5.10
N HIS A 96 0.61 1.66 -5.44
CA HIS A 96 -0.58 2.38 -5.87
C HIS A 96 -1.16 1.79 -7.16
N ASP A 97 -0.31 1.60 -8.17
CA ASP A 97 -0.74 1.13 -9.49
C ASP A 97 -1.26 -0.31 -9.44
N LEU A 98 -0.63 -1.18 -8.64
CA LEU A 98 -1.15 -2.52 -8.40
C LEU A 98 -2.51 -2.52 -7.69
N CYS A 99 -2.80 -1.54 -6.84
CA CYS A 99 -4.14 -1.37 -6.26
C CYS A 99 -5.13 -0.91 -7.33
N ALA A 100 -4.78 0.09 -8.15
CA ALA A 100 -5.62 0.61 -9.23
C ALA A 100 -5.99 -0.48 -10.24
N VAL A 101 -5.01 -1.25 -10.73
CA VAL A 101 -5.26 -2.38 -11.64
C VAL A 101 -6.15 -3.44 -10.98
N SER A 102 -5.97 -3.69 -9.67
CA SER A 102 -6.85 -4.62 -8.95
C SER A 102 -8.29 -4.10 -8.87
N MET A 103 -8.49 -2.80 -8.67
CA MET A 103 -9.82 -2.17 -8.67
C MET A 103 -10.48 -2.29 -10.04
N ASP A 104 -9.76 -2.01 -11.12
CA ASP A 104 -10.28 -2.15 -12.47
C ASP A 104 -10.76 -3.57 -12.77
N ILE A 105 -10.01 -4.58 -12.32
CA ILE A 105 -10.43 -5.99 -12.42
C ILE A 105 -11.73 -6.24 -11.65
N VAL A 106 -11.82 -5.78 -10.39
CA VAL A 106 -13.04 -5.93 -9.57
C VAL A 106 -14.23 -5.21 -10.21
N ASN A 107 -14.01 -4.02 -10.77
CA ASN A 107 -15.02 -3.25 -11.48
C ASN A 107 -15.55 -3.96 -12.73
N GLN A 108 -14.70 -4.67 -13.46
CA GLN A 108 -15.15 -5.52 -14.57
C GLN A 108 -16.00 -6.71 -14.08
N LEU A 109 -15.61 -7.35 -12.97
CA LEU A 109 -16.37 -8.45 -12.37
C LEU A 109 -17.76 -8.02 -11.84
N MET A 110 -17.96 -6.74 -11.53
CA MET A 110 -19.28 -6.20 -11.13
C MET A 110 -20.22 -5.91 -12.31
N LYS A 111 -19.70 -5.84 -13.53
CA LYS A 111 -20.47 -5.54 -14.75
C LYS A 111 -20.97 -6.81 -15.46
N GLY A 112 -20.35 -7.96 -15.19
CA GLY A 112 -20.77 -9.27 -15.66
C GLY A 112 -21.80 -9.89 -14.73
#